data_AF-A0A8J8IXI1-F1
#
_entry.id   AF-A0A8J8IXI1-F1
#
_cell.length_a   1.000
_cell.length_b   1.000
_cell.length_c   1.000
_cell.angle_alpha   90.00
_cell.angle_beta   90.00
_cell.angle_gamma   90.00
#
_symmetry.space_group_name_H-M   'P 1'
#
loop_
_entity.id
_entity.type
_entity.pdbx_description
1 polymer ?
#
loop_
_entity_poly.entity_id
_entity_poly.type
_entity_poly.pdbx_seq_one_letter_code
_entity_poly.pdbx_strand_id
1 'polypeptide(L)'
;MVEVYDVDVEKAKAAVKKIQDYGLIGAEVENRASLIDDTLNTLEERLDYIIDKLDDNEPTEAKLVVKDDSGILIIKIEDIISIRLTVRDYEKLMKDLLQ
;
A
#
# COMPACT_ATOMS: atom_id res chain seq x y z
N MET A 1 2.90 -6.73 -19.13
CA MET A 1 1.64 -7.41 -18.77
C MET A 1 1.21 -6.87 -17.43
N VAL A 2 -0.09 -6.69 -17.18
CA VAL A 2 -0.60 -6.20 -15.90
C VAL A 2 -1.43 -7.31 -15.29
N GLU A 3 -1.06 -7.76 -14.10
CA GLU A 3 -1.80 -8.73 -13.33
C GLU A 3 -2.36 -8.06 -12.08
N VAL A 4 -3.59 -8.40 -11.70
CA VAL A 4 -4.28 -7.82 -10.56
C VAL A 4 -4.82 -8.97 -9.71
N TYR A 5 -4.50 -8.93 -8.43
CA TYR A 5 -4.93 -9.92 -7.45
C TYR A 5 -5.70 -9.21 -6.34
N ASP A 6 -6.88 -9.74 -6.00
CA ASP A 6 -7.55 -9.36 -4.77
C ASP A 6 -6.79 -9.93 -3.57
N VAL A 7 -6.66 -9.12 -2.53
CA VAL A 7 -5.87 -9.44 -1.35
C VAL A 7 -6.75 -9.29 -0.12
N ASP A 8 -6.59 -10.20 0.82
CA ASP A 8 -7.20 -10.07 2.13
C ASP A 8 -6.70 -8.81 2.84
N VAL A 9 -7.63 -8.02 3.39
CA VAL A 9 -7.31 -6.73 4.00
C VAL A 9 -6.42 -6.85 5.25
N GLU A 10 -6.57 -7.93 6.03
CA GLU A 10 -5.73 -8.17 7.21
C GLU A 10 -4.31 -8.54 6.78
N LYS A 11 -4.16 -9.41 5.77
CA LYS A 11 -2.86 -9.74 5.17
C LYS A 11 -2.19 -8.50 4.59
N ALA A 12 -2.93 -7.66 3.88
CA ALA A 12 -2.41 -6.41 3.34
C ALA A 12 -1.91 -5.48 4.46
N LYS A 13 -2.70 -5.27 5.52
CA LYS A 13 -2.30 -4.45 6.68
C LYS A 13 -1.05 -5.01 7.37
N ALA A 14 -0.96 -6.33 7.53
CA ALA A 14 0.23 -6.97 8.08
C ALA A 14 1.47 -6.80 7.18
N ALA A 15 1.30 -6.88 5.86
CA ALA A 15 2.39 -6.66 4.90
C ALA A 15 2.89 -5.20 4.91
N VAL A 16 2.01 -4.22 5.12
CA VAL A 16 2.43 -2.80 5.24
C VAL A 16 3.45 -2.60 6.36
N LYS A 17 3.27 -3.26 7.51
CA LYS A 17 4.18 -3.14 8.67
C LYS A 17 5.61 -3.62 8.40
N LYS A 18 5.81 -4.40 7.35
CA LYS A 18 7.11 -4.90 6.90
C LYS A 18 7.40 -4.54 5.44
N ILE A 19 6.73 -3.51 4.90
CA ILE A 19 6.76 -3.24 3.45
C ILE A 19 8.16 -2.87 2.94
N GLN A 20 8.99 -2.29 3.81
CA GLN A 20 10.37 -1.96 3.51
C GLN A 20 11.22 -3.20 3.18
N ASP A 21 10.89 -4.37 3.73
CA ASP A 21 11.58 -5.65 3.47
C ASP A 21 11.36 -6.19 2.04
N TYR A 22 10.45 -5.55 1.28
CA TYR A 22 10.19 -5.85 -0.12
C TYR A 22 10.81 -4.80 -1.07
N GLY A 23 11.68 -3.92 -0.56
CA GLY A 23 12.30 -2.88 -1.37
C GLY A 23 11.31 -1.80 -1.79
N LEU A 24 10.65 -1.17 -0.81
CA LEU A 24 9.75 -0.03 -1.00
C LEU A 24 10.46 1.09 -1.78
N ILE A 25 9.85 1.53 -2.88
CA ILE A 25 10.37 2.60 -3.75
C ILE A 25 9.39 3.76 -3.93
N GLY A 26 8.14 3.61 -3.50
CA GLY A 26 7.15 4.66 -3.58
C GLY A 26 6.02 4.44 -2.58
N ALA A 27 5.55 5.52 -1.97
CA ALA A 27 4.38 5.56 -1.12
C ALA A 27 3.57 6.80 -1.48
N GLU A 28 2.30 6.59 -1.79
CA GLU A 28 1.34 7.64 -2.16
C GLU A 28 0.06 7.44 -1.35
N VAL A 29 -0.53 8.55 -0.90
CA VAL A 29 -1.85 8.55 -0.28
C VAL A 29 -2.69 9.61 -0.96
N GLU A 30 -3.80 9.18 -1.55
CA GLU A 30 -4.82 10.06 -2.09
C GLU A 30 -5.97 10.09 -1.09
N ASN A 31 -6.35 11.28 -0.65
CA ASN A 31 -7.53 11.49 0.20
C ASN A 31 -8.49 12.42 -0.54
N ARG A 32 -9.72 11.96 -0.75
CA ARG A 32 -10.75 12.74 -1.47
C ARG A 32 -11.43 13.78 -0.60
N ALA A 33 -11.38 13.63 0.73
CA ALA A 33 -11.95 14.56 1.69
C ALA A 33 -11.01 15.71 2.05
N SER A 34 -9.71 15.56 1.79
CA SER A 34 -8.70 16.60 2.00
C SER A 34 -7.56 16.40 1.02
N LEU A 35 -7.06 17.49 0.45
CA LEU A 35 -5.74 17.46 -0.18
C LEU A 35 -4.74 17.09 0.93
N ILE A 36 -4.15 15.90 0.85
CA ILE A 36 -2.93 15.62 1.61
C ILE A 36 -1.87 16.46 0.93
N ASP A 37 -1.57 17.59 1.56
CA ASP A 37 -0.59 18.57 1.10
C ASP A 37 0.80 17.93 0.97
N ASP A 38 1.60 18.49 0.06
CA ASP A 38 3.02 18.24 -0.26
C ASP A 38 4.00 18.36 0.94
N THR A 39 3.54 18.21 2.19
CA THR A 39 4.34 18.35 3.42
C THR A 39 5.04 17.07 3.86
N LEU A 40 4.59 15.89 3.40
CA LEU A 40 5.31 14.62 3.61
C LEU A 40 6.42 14.49 2.57
N ASN A 41 7.60 14.98 2.91
CA ASN A 41 8.72 15.15 1.99
C ASN A 41 9.50 13.86 1.78
N THR A 42 9.48 12.95 2.75
CA THR A 42 10.25 11.70 2.69
C THR A 42 9.35 10.47 2.56
N LEU A 43 9.93 9.40 2.01
CA LEU A 43 9.26 8.09 1.91
C LEU A 43 8.91 7.51 3.29
N GLU A 44 9.76 7.78 4.30
CA GLU A 44 9.59 7.34 5.68
C GLU A 44 8.39 8.04 6.34
N GLU A 45 8.33 9.37 6.29
CA GLU A 45 7.18 10.14 6.82
C GLU A 45 5.86 9.71 6.17
N ARG A 46 5.87 9.41 4.86
CA ARG A 46 4.69 8.90 4.16
C ARG A 46 4.29 7.51 4.65
N LEU A 47 5.26 6.64 4.91
CA LEU A 47 5.00 5.31 5.41
C LEU A 47 4.43 5.35 6.83
N ASP A 48 4.99 6.17 7.71
CA ASP A 48 4.49 6.36 9.08
C ASP A 48 3.04 6.85 9.06
N TYR A 49 2.75 7.87 8.25
CA TYR A 49 1.38 8.35 8.06
C TYR A 49 0.42 7.26 7.56
N ILE A 50 0.87 6.42 6.63
CA ILE A 50 0.08 5.28 6.12
C ILE A 50 -0.19 4.27 7.23
N ILE A 51 0.81 3.93 8.04
CA ILE A 51 0.67 2.99 9.15
C ILE A 51 -0.33 3.52 10.16
N ASP A 52 -0.22 4.79 10.55
CA ASP A 52 -1.17 5.44 11.46
C ASP A 52 -2.60 5.37 10.91
N LYS A 53 -2.79 5.66 9.62
CA LYS A 53 -4.13 5.59 8.99
C LYS A 53 -4.72 4.19 8.97
N LEU A 54 -3.88 3.18 8.75
CA LEU A 54 -4.32 1.79 8.75
C LEU A 54 -4.56 1.27 10.17
N ASP A 55 -3.90 1.79 11.18
CA ASP A 55 -4.17 1.43 12.57
C ASP A 55 -5.46 2.13 13.09
N ASP A 56 -5.73 3.37 12.66
CA ASP A 56 -6.93 4.13 13.01
C ASP A 56 -8.21 3.68 12.28
N ASN A 57 -8.09 3.06 11.11
CA ASN A 57 -9.23 2.76 10.23
C ASN A 57 -9.15 1.34 9.68
N GLU A 58 -10.31 0.75 9.39
CA GLU A 58 -10.39 -0.57 8.79
C GLU A 58 -10.43 -0.46 7.25
N PRO A 59 -9.50 -1.10 6.51
CA PRO A 59 -9.54 -1.10 5.06
C PRO A 59 -10.76 -1.84 4.51
N THR A 60 -11.37 -1.29 3.46
CA THR A 60 -12.52 -1.88 2.77
C THR A 60 -12.11 -2.79 1.61
N GLU A 61 -10.95 -2.51 0.99
CA GLU A 61 -10.46 -3.24 -0.16
C GLU A 61 -8.93 -3.22 -0.20
N ALA A 62 -8.33 -4.35 -0.56
CA ALA A 62 -6.91 -4.42 -0.88
C ALA A 62 -6.69 -5.17 -2.19
N LYS A 63 -5.78 -4.65 -3.02
CA LYS A 63 -5.36 -5.28 -4.27
C LYS A 63 -3.86 -5.20 -4.43
N LEU A 64 -3.29 -6.23 -5.03
CA LEU A 64 -1.92 -6.20 -5.54
C LEU A 64 -1.96 -6.10 -7.06
N VAL A 65 -1.32 -5.07 -7.60
CA VAL A 65 -1.13 -4.90 -9.04
C VAL A 65 0.33 -5.19 -9.35
N VAL A 66 0.59 -6.18 -10.19
CA VAL A 66 1.94 -6.45 -10.71
C VAL A 66 2.02 -5.86 -12.11
N LYS A 67 2.96 -4.95 -12.31
CA LYS A 67 3.20 -4.31 -13.60
C LYS A 67 4.70 -4.13 -13.82
N ASP A 68 5.10 -4.51 -15.03
CA ASP A 68 6.50 -4.52 -15.48
C ASP A 68 7.32 -5.42 -14.53
N ASP A 69 8.14 -4.84 -13.65
CA ASP A 69 8.92 -5.56 -12.63
C ASP A 69 8.68 -5.00 -11.22
N SER A 70 7.47 -4.49 -10.97
CA SER A 70 7.11 -3.89 -9.69
C SER A 70 5.74 -4.34 -9.21
N GLY A 71 5.58 -4.35 -7.89
CA GLY A 71 4.32 -4.64 -7.21
C GLY A 71 3.77 -3.36 -6.61
N ILE A 72 2.51 -3.08 -6.86
CA ILE A 72 1.80 -1.94 -6.28
C ILE A 72 0.70 -2.51 -5.39
N LEU A 73 0.89 -2.43 -4.08
CA LEU A 73 -0.16 -2.72 -3.10
C LEU A 73 -1.06 -1.51 -2.98
N ILE A 74 -2.32 -1.67 -3.37
CA ILE A 74 -3.36 -0.66 -3.28
C ILE A 74 -4.27 -1.04 -2.12
N ILE A 75 -4.46 -0.12 -1.18
CA ILE A 75 -5.35 -0.30 -0.04
C ILE A 75 -6.33 0.86 -0.02
N LYS A 76 -7.63 0.55 0.06
CA LYS A 76 -8.68 1.55 0.20
C LYS A 76 -9.27 1.51 1.59
N ILE A 77 -9.52 2.69 2.14
CA ILE A 77 -10.25 2.89 3.39
C ILE A 77 -11.48 3.72 3.02
N GLU A 78 -12.64 3.08 3.12
CA GLU A 78 -13.90 3.60 2.58
C GLU A 78 -13.75 4.03 1.10
N ASP A 79 -14.59 4.94 0.63
CA ASP A 79 -14.45 5.57 -0.70
C ASP A 79 -13.63 6.87 -0.66
N ILE A 80 -12.91 7.11 0.44
CA ILE A 80 -12.27 8.38 0.77
C ILE A 80 -10.75 8.33 0.61
N ILE A 81 -10.10 7.28 1.12
CA ILE A 81 -8.63 7.20 1.15
C ILE A 81 -8.17 6.03 0.27
N SER A 82 -7.20 6.31 -0.59
CA SER A 82 -6.51 5.33 -1.43
C SER A 82 -5.01 5.41 -1.17
N ILE A 83 -4.45 4.35 -0.60
CA ILE A 83 -3.03 4.18 -0.34
C ILE A 83 -2.42 3.34 -1.47
N ARG A 84 -1.26 3.74 -1.97
CA ARG A 84 -0.47 2.98 -2.94
C ARG A 84 0.96 2.83 -2.46
N LEU A 85 1.42 1.59 -2.34
CA LEU A 85 2.78 1.24 -1.95
C LEU A 85 3.43 0.47 -3.08
N THR A 86 4.50 1.02 -3.65
CA THR A 86 5.23 0.42 -4.77
C THR A 86 6.50 -0.23 -4.25
N VAL A 87 6.68 -1.51 -4.54
CA VAL A 87 7.82 -2.34 -4.12
C VAL A 87 8.52 -2.96 -5.32
N ARG A 88 9.83 -3.18 -5.20
CA ARG A 88 10.63 -3.90 -6.21
C ARG A 88 10.46 -5.42 -6.10
N ASP A 89 10.53 -5.96 -4.88
CA ASP A 89 10.54 -7.41 -4.66
C ASP A 89 9.10 -7.95 -4.57
N TYR A 90 8.32 -7.73 -5.62
CA TYR A 90 6.89 -8.07 -5.66
C TYR A 90 6.63 -9.57 -5.50
N GLU A 91 7.54 -10.44 -5.93
CA GLU A 91 7.41 -11.89 -5.76
C GLU A 91 7.41 -12.29 -4.28
N LYS A 92 8.22 -11.61 -3.46
CA LYS A 92 8.27 -11.84 -2.01
C LYS A 92 6.99 -11.32 -1.35
N LEU A 93 6.51 -10.15 -1.77
CA LEU A 93 5.23 -9.62 -1.33
C LEU A 93 4.05 -10.54 -1.71
N MET A 94 4.03 -11.05 -2.94
CA MET A 94 3.00 -11.99 -3.42
C MET A 94 2.92 -13.24 -2.56
N LYS A 95 4.06 -13.84 -2.18
CA LYS A 95 4.08 -15.02 -1.31
C LYS A 95 3.41 -14.75 0.02
N ASP A 96 3.67 -13.59 0.63
CA ASP A 96 3.10 -13.24 1.92
C ASP A 96 1.59 -12.90 1.83
N LEU A 97 1.13 -12.42 0.69
CA LEU A 97 -0.27 -12.00 0.49
C LEU A 97 -1.18 -13.12 -0.03
N LEU A 98 -0.68 -13.98 -0.92
CA LEU A 98 -1.51 -14.91 -1.70
C LEU A 98 -1.35 -16.38 -1.29
N GLN A 99 -0.35 -16.72 -0.48
CA GLN A 99 -0.20 -18.05 0.13
C GLN A 99 -0.73 -18.06 1.56
#